data_AF-A0A927UKR1-F1
#
_entry.id   AF-A0A927UKR1-F1
#
_cell.length_a   1.000
_cell.length_b   1.000
_cell.length_c   1.000
_cell.angle_alpha   90.00
_cell.angle_beta   90.00
_cell.angle_gamma   90.00
#
_symmetry.space_group_name_H-M   'P 1'
#
loop_
_entity.id
_entity.type
_entity.pdbx_description
1 polymer ?
#
loop_
_entity_poly.entity_id
_entity_poly.type
_entity_poly.pdbx_seq_one_letter_code
_entity_poly.pdbx_strand_id
1 'polypeptide(L)'
;MITRAAVKIKFFDTDGTRDIIIPCHRHCDAFQILKEFGFYKGSDYKELAQGFLNEKGEFLTRTEAYQEAVRYHQFLDSYIEEHINDTITPTVLYSEDIW
;
A
#
# COMPACT_ATOMS: atom_id res chain seq x y z
N MET A 1 -13.01 -5.59 -2.28
CA MET A 1 -12.98 -4.15 -1.89
C MET A 1 -11.68 -3.81 -1.15
N ILE A 2 -10.98 -2.74 -1.53
CA ILE A 2 -9.82 -2.21 -0.79
C ILE A 2 -10.27 -1.56 0.51
N THR A 3 -9.52 -1.80 1.59
CA THR A 3 -9.85 -1.32 2.94
C THR A 3 -8.82 -0.36 3.54
N ARG A 4 -7.54 -0.49 3.20
CA ARG A 4 -6.46 0.31 3.79
C ARG A 4 -5.18 0.21 2.97
N ALA A 5 -4.34 1.23 3.04
CA ALA A 5 -2.97 1.16 2.56
C ALA A 5 -2.17 0.14 3.40
N ALA A 6 -1.15 -0.45 2.80
CA ALA A 6 -0.29 -1.39 3.47
C ALA A 6 1.12 -1.39 2.88
N VAL A 7 2.11 -1.65 3.73
CA VAL A 7 3.51 -1.84 3.31
C VAL A 7 3.94 -3.25 3.70
N LYS A 8 4.44 -4.00 2.72
CA LYS A 8 5.07 -5.29 2.93
C LYS A 8 6.57 -5.09 3.14
N ILE A 9 7.09 -5.57 4.26
CA ILE A 9 8.50 -5.51 4.61
C ILE A 9 9.03 -6.91 4.91
N LYS A 10 10.34 -7.10 4.76
CA LYS A 10 11.10 -8.19 5.36
C LYS A 10 11.77 -7.66 6.61
N PHE A 11 11.39 -8.16 7.77
CA PHE A 11 11.94 -7.79 9.06
C PHE A 11 13.06 -8.76 9.45
N PHE A 12 14.15 -8.23 9.98
CA PHE A 12 15.32 -8.97 10.44
C PHE A 12 15.28 -9.01 11.98
N ASP A 13 15.18 -10.20 12.54
CA ASP A 13 15.11 -10.45 13.98
C ASP A 13 16.26 -11.39 14.40
N THR A 14 16.51 -11.52 15.69
CA THR A 14 17.53 -12.44 16.22
C THR A 14 17.23 -13.89 15.87
N ASP A 15 15.94 -14.22 15.74
CA ASP A 15 15.45 -15.57 15.44
C ASP A 15 15.33 -15.84 13.93
N GLY A 16 15.68 -14.87 13.08
CA GLY A 16 15.68 -15.00 11.62
C GLY A 16 14.92 -13.88 10.91
N THR A 17 14.55 -14.12 9.65
CA THR A 17 13.89 -13.10 8.81
C THR A 17 12.44 -13.46 8.53
N ARG A 18 11.52 -12.50 8.68
CA ARG A 18 10.08 -12.70 8.45
C ARG A 18 9.50 -11.64 7.53
N ASP A 19 8.56 -12.04 6.68
CA ASP A 19 7.76 -11.10 5.90
C ASP A 19 6.59 -10.60 6.76
N ILE A 20 6.44 -9.27 6.87
CA ILE A 20 5.41 -8.59 7.64
C ILE A 20 4.63 -7.66 6.72
N ILE A 21 3.32 -7.55 6.93
CA ILE A 21 2.48 -6.54 6.30
C ILE A 21 2.06 -5.56 7.40
N ILE A 22 2.32 -4.27 7.18
CA ILE A 22 1.96 -3.18 8.08
C ILE A 22 0.78 -2.42 7.47
N PRO A 23 -0.43 -2.56 8.01
CA PRO A 23 -1.56 -1.71 7.67
C PRO A 23 -1.28 -0.25 8.06
N CYS A 24 -1.64 0.70 7.20
CA CYS A 24 -1.42 2.12 7.42
C CYS A 24 -2.53 2.96 6.75
N HIS A 25 -2.63 4.23 7.15
CA HIS A 25 -3.55 5.17 6.48
C HIS A 25 -2.93 5.63 5.15
N ARG A 26 -1.70 6.13 5.17
CA ARG A 26 -0.85 6.37 3.99
C ARG A 26 0.38 5.46 4.02
N HIS A 27 0.95 5.13 2.86
CA HIS A 27 2.16 4.27 2.81
C HIS A 27 3.33 4.83 3.64
N CYS A 28 3.45 6.16 3.74
CA CYS A 28 4.51 6.81 4.52
C CYS A 28 4.40 6.57 6.04
N ASP A 29 3.19 6.39 6.57
CA ASP A 29 2.95 6.22 8.01
C ASP A 29 3.67 4.98 8.55
N ALA A 30 3.69 3.90 7.77
CA ALA A 30 4.37 2.66 8.17
C ALA A 30 5.86 2.90 8.44
N PHE A 31 6.52 3.73 7.63
CA PHE A 31 7.93 4.06 7.81
C PHE A 31 8.16 5.02 8.98
N GLN A 32 7.25 5.97 9.18
CA GLN A 32 7.33 6.88 10.32
C GLN A 32 7.18 6.10 11.64
N ILE A 33 6.18 5.22 11.72
CA ILE A 33 5.95 4.36 12.89
C ILE A 33 7.18 3.49 13.16
N LEU A 34 7.72 2.79 12.16
CA LEU A 34 8.92 1.97 12.34
C LEU A 34 10.09 2.78 12.90
N LYS A 35 10.30 4.00 12.38
CA LYS A 35 11.35 4.91 12.86
C LYS A 35 11.11 5.33 14.31
N GLU A 36 9.87 5.66 14.69
CA GLU A 36 9.52 6.05 16.07
C GLU A 36 9.74 4.92 17.08
N PHE A 37 9.60 3.66 16.64
CA PHE A 37 9.94 2.48 17.43
C PHE A 37 11.43 2.08 17.38
N GLY A 38 12.26 2.86 16.68
CA GLY A 38 13.71 2.62 16.60
C GLY A 38 14.14 1.56 15.58
N PHE A 39 13.28 1.21 14.62
CA PHE A 39 13.64 0.32 13.51
C PHE A 39 14.07 1.12 12.28
N TYR A 40 15.19 0.75 11.68
CA TYR A 40 15.78 1.45 10.55
C TYR A 40 15.84 0.57 9.29
N LYS A 41 15.55 1.20 8.15
CA LYS A 41 15.60 0.54 6.84
C LYS A 41 17.04 0.15 6.51
N GLY A 42 17.25 -1.12 6.16
CA GLY A 42 18.55 -1.70 5.82
C GLY A 42 19.21 -2.46 6.97
N SER A 43 18.98 -2.07 8.23
CA SER A 43 19.47 -2.79 9.43
C SER A 43 18.43 -3.75 9.99
N ASP A 44 17.21 -3.24 10.22
CA ASP A 44 16.15 -3.97 10.93
C ASP A 44 15.08 -4.48 9.97
N TYR A 45 14.94 -3.82 8.81
CA TYR A 45 14.01 -4.28 7.78
C TYR A 45 14.40 -3.85 6.37
N LYS A 46 13.84 -4.56 5.38
CA LYS A 46 13.86 -4.20 3.96
C LYS A 46 12.43 -4.03 3.46
N GLU A 47 12.14 -2.91 2.81
CA GLU A 47 10.89 -2.72 2.09
C GLU A 47 10.82 -3.69 0.90
N LEU A 48 9.70 -4.42 0.78
CA LEU A 48 9.45 -5.33 -0.34
C LEU A 48 8.46 -4.73 -1.33
N ALA A 49 7.34 -4.19 -0.85
CA ALA A 49 6.31 -3.60 -1.69
C ALA A 49 5.41 -2.64 -0.91
N GLN A 50 4.86 -1.66 -1.60
CA GLN A 50 3.74 -0.83 -1.13
C GLN A 50 2.48 -1.27 -1.88
N GLY A 51 1.35 -1.28 -1.19
CA GLY A 51 0.12 -1.85 -1.70
C GLY A 51 -1.05 -1.60 -0.77
N PHE A 52 -2.04 -2.49 -0.80
CA PHE A 52 -3.28 -2.33 -0.06
C PHE A 52 -3.74 -3.66 0.50
N LEU A 53 -4.61 -3.63 1.52
CA LEU A 53 -5.33 -4.81 1.96
C LEU A 53 -6.77 -4.75 1.46
N ASN A 54 -7.26 -5.87 0.93
CA ASN A 54 -8.67 -6.04 0.65
C ASN A 54 -9.45 -6.51 1.90
N GLU A 55 -10.77 -6.65 1.76
CA GLU A 55 -11.68 -7.10 2.81
C GLU A 55 -11.39 -8.52 3.35
N LYS A 56 -10.66 -9.34 2.58
CA LYS A 56 -10.23 -10.69 2.98
C LYS A 56 -8.88 -10.67 3.72
N GLY A 57 -8.26 -9.50 3.87
CA GLY A 57 -6.92 -9.35 4.44
C GLY A 57 -5.80 -9.77 3.48
N GLU A 58 -6.09 -9.90 2.19
CA GLU A 58 -5.08 -10.22 1.16
C GLU A 58 -4.33 -8.94 0.78
N PHE A 59 -3.00 -9.04 0.68
CA PHE A 59 -2.16 -7.95 0.21
C PHE A 59 -2.21 -7.87 -1.31
N LEU A 60 -2.63 -6.71 -1.81
CA LEU A 60 -2.65 -6.36 -3.22
C LEU A 60 -1.50 -5.40 -3.50
N THR A 61 -0.70 -5.69 -4.51
CA THR A 61 0.22 -4.71 -5.10
C THR A 61 -0.57 -3.51 -5.65
N ARG A 62 0.11 -2.39 -5.92
CA ARG A 62 -0.56 -1.20 -6.47
C ARG A 62 -1.34 -1.46 -7.76
N THR A 63 -0.87 -2.36 -8.62
CA THR A 63 -1.55 -2.72 -9.87
C THR A 63 -2.78 -3.60 -9.60
N GLU A 64 -2.66 -4.60 -8.73
CA GLU A 64 -3.81 -5.43 -8.34
C GLU A 64 -4.86 -4.60 -7.60
N ALA A 65 -4.42 -3.66 -6.77
CA ALA A 65 -5.27 -2.71 -6.07
C ALA A 65 -6.01 -1.80 -7.06
N TYR A 66 -5.34 -1.29 -8.08
CA TYR A 66 -6.02 -0.52 -9.13
C TYR A 66 -7.16 -1.34 -9.78
N GLN A 67 -6.90 -2.60 -10.17
CA GLN A 67 -7.91 -3.47 -10.76
C GLN A 67 -9.07 -3.75 -9.80
N GLU A 68 -8.77 -3.96 -8.52
CA GLU A 68 -9.78 -4.15 -7.47
C GLU A 68 -10.60 -2.87 -7.27
N ALA A 69 -9.97 -1.68 -7.27
CA ALA A 69 -10.66 -0.40 -7.19
C ALA A 69 -11.62 -0.17 -8.37
N VAL A 70 -11.20 -0.53 -9.60
CA VAL A 70 -12.09 -0.51 -10.78
C VAL A 70 -13.31 -1.40 -10.56
N ARG A 71 -13.09 -2.63 -10.09
CA ARG A 71 -14.16 -3.62 -9.90
C ARG A 71 -15.20 -3.19 -8.86
N TYR A 72 -14.77 -2.48 -7.83
CA TYR A 72 -15.62 -2.01 -6.73
C TYR A 72 -16.00 -0.52 -6.84
N HIS A 73 -15.65 0.16 -7.94
CA HIS A 73 -15.86 1.60 -8.14
C HIS A 73 -15.32 2.47 -6.97
N GLN A 74 -14.13 2.15 -6.45
CA GLN A 74 -13.51 2.85 -5.32
C GLN A 74 -12.45 3.86 -5.75
N PHE A 75 -12.85 4.86 -6.53
CA PHE A 75 -11.98 5.99 -6.88
C PHE A 75 -12.56 7.28 -6.31
N LEU A 76 -11.70 8.24 -5.97
CA LEU A 76 -12.12 9.60 -5.67
C LEU A 76 -12.65 10.28 -6.95
N ASP A 77 -13.65 11.14 -6.83
CA ASP A 77 -14.20 11.88 -7.99
C ASP A 77 -13.10 12.66 -8.73
N SER A 78 -12.15 13.25 -7.99
CA SER A 78 -10.98 13.94 -8.55
C SER A 78 -10.10 13.03 -9.40
N TYR A 79 -9.94 11.76 -9.00
CA TYR A 79 -9.16 10.78 -9.76
C TYR A 79 -9.88 10.40 -11.06
N ILE A 80 -11.21 10.24 -11.01
CA ILE A 80 -12.04 9.98 -12.19
C ILE A 80 -11.91 11.16 -13.17
N GLU A 81 -12.04 12.38 -12.68
CA GLU A 81 -11.95 13.59 -13.51
C GLU A 81 -10.59 13.74 -14.19
N GLU A 82 -9.50 13.51 -13.46
CA GLU A 82 -8.13 13.73 -13.96
C GLU A 82 -7.62 12.59 -14.86
N HIS A 83 -8.06 11.35 -14.65
CA HIS A 83 -7.43 10.20 -15.30
C HIS A 83 -8.38 9.44 -16.25
N ILE A 84 -9.68 9.41 -15.96
CA ILE A 84 -10.63 8.65 -16.79
C ILE A 84 -11.12 9.50 -17.97
N ASN A 85 -11.24 10.82 -17.81
CA ASN A 85 -11.68 11.71 -18.89
C ASN A 85 -10.56 12.15 -19.84
N ASP A 86 -9.29 12.20 -19.38
CA ASP A 86 -8.14 12.66 -20.18
C ASP A 86 -7.36 11.52 -20.90
N THR A 87 -7.94 10.31 -20.99
CA THR A 87 -7.35 9.16 -21.73
C THR A 87 -6.04 8.60 -21.14
N ILE A 88 -5.66 9.00 -19.92
CA ILE A 88 -4.50 8.44 -19.22
C ILE A 88 -5.01 7.44 -18.20
N THR A 89 -5.02 6.15 -18.56
CA THR A 89 -5.41 5.10 -17.60
C THR A 89 -4.22 4.78 -16.68
N PRO A 90 -4.23 5.19 -15.40
CA PRO A 90 -3.22 4.80 -14.44
C PRO A 90 -3.20 3.28 -14.27
N THR A 91 -1.99 2.73 -14.16
CA THR A 91 -1.76 1.28 -14.05
C THR A 91 -1.40 0.83 -12.63
N VAL A 92 -1.30 1.80 -11.70
CA VAL A 92 -0.95 1.60 -10.30
C VAL A 92 -1.75 2.58 -9.44
N LEU A 93 -2.11 2.13 -8.24
CA LEU A 93 -2.81 2.94 -7.24
C LEU A 93 -1.84 3.40 -6.14
N TYR A 94 -1.82 4.68 -5.84
CA TYR A 94 -1.16 5.28 -4.68
C TYR A 94 -2.14 5.45 -3.53
N SER A 95 -1.62 5.51 -2.31
CA SER A 95 -2.49 5.67 -1.13
C SER A 95 -3.28 6.97 -1.17
N GLU A 96 -2.80 7.97 -1.90
CA GLU A 96 -3.35 9.30 -2.10
C GLU A 96 -4.47 9.32 -3.15
N ASP A 97 -4.55 8.31 -4.01
CA ASP A 97 -5.55 8.19 -5.07
C ASP A 97 -6.91 7.69 -4.54
N ILE A 98 -6.90 7.15 -3.33
CA ILE A 98 -8.07 6.66 -2.63
C ILE A 98 -8.11 7.24 -1.21
N TRP A 99 -9.29 7.72 -0.79
CA TRP A 99 -9.56 8.33 0.52
C TRP A 99 -8.90 9.71 0.73
#